data_AF-A0A401TT37-F1
#
_entry.id   AF-A0A401TT37-F1
#
_cell.length_a   1.000
_cell.length_b   1.000
_cell.length_c   1.000
_cell.angle_alpha   90.00
_cell.angle_beta   90.00
_cell.angle_gamma   90.00
#
_symmetry.space_group_name_H-M   'P 1'
#
loop_
_entity.id
_entity.type
_entity.pdbx_description
1 polymer ?
#
loop_
_entity_poly.entity_id
_entity_poly.type
_entity_poly.pdbx_seq_one_letter_code
_entity_poly.pdbx_strand_id
1 'polypeptide(L)'
;TQQDKFLTWQFDSEYRGDDFTASVTLGNPDIINESAIVVGHFLQSVTQNLVLGGEIVYHRRPNEEGAILTLAGKYASKSHREGVCQGVSQ
;
A
#
# COMPACT_ATOMS: atom_id res chain seq x y z
N THR A 1 0.78 34.64 20.32
CA THR A 1 1.74 33.53 20.18
C THR A 1 1.21 32.60 19.13
N GLN A 2 1.59 32.83 17.88
CA GLN A 2 1.16 32.07 16.70
C GLN A 2 1.82 30.70 16.80
N GLN A 3 1.09 29.74 17.38
CA GLN A 3 1.43 28.33 17.29
C GLN A 3 1.32 27.99 15.80
N ASP A 4 2.46 28.01 15.14
CA ASP A 4 2.69 27.45 13.82
C ASP A 4 2.14 26.02 13.89
N LYS A 5 0.88 25.85 13.48
CA LYS A 5 0.25 24.54 13.33
C LYS A 5 1.03 23.92 12.19
N PHE A 6 2.10 23.24 12.55
CA PHE A 6 3.05 22.60 11.67
C PHE A 6 2.25 21.96 10.54
N LEU A 7 2.51 22.44 9.34
CA LEU A 7 1.86 22.00 8.11
C LEU A 7 1.68 20.47 8.18
N THR A 8 0.44 20.01 7.98
CA THR A 8 0.17 18.62 7.65
C THR A 8 0.78 18.36 6.27
N TRP A 9 2.10 18.14 6.21
CA TRP A 9 2.79 17.80 4.96
C TRP A 9 2.36 16.38 4.60
N GLN A 10 1.36 16.27 3.72
CA GLN A 10 1.04 14.99 3.10
C GLN A 10 1.97 14.81 1.92
N PHE A 11 2.92 13.90 2.06
CA PHE A 11 3.86 13.57 1.00
C PHE A 11 3.42 12.26 0.37
N ASP A 12 3.08 12.32 -0.91
CA ASP A 12 2.75 11.14 -1.69
C ASP A 12 3.84 10.93 -2.75
N SER A 13 4.33 9.71 -2.86
CA SER A 13 5.36 9.28 -3.79
C SER A 13 4.90 8.01 -4.48
N GLU A 14 4.36 8.17 -5.68
CA GLU A 14 4.08 7.06 -6.58
C GLU A 14 5.26 6.83 -7.53
N TYR A 15 5.70 5.59 -7.62
CA TYR A 15 6.69 5.11 -8.56
C TYR A 15 6.11 3.97 -9.41
N ARG A 16 5.83 4.28 -10.67
CA ARG A 16 5.43 3.32 -11.70
C ARG A 16 6.63 2.94 -12.56
N GLY A 17 7.03 1.68 -12.50
CA GLY A 17 7.90 1.04 -13.47
C GLY A 17 7.09 0.22 -14.49
N ASP A 18 7.79 -0.34 -15.47
CA ASP A 18 7.17 -1.15 -16.52
C ASP A 18 6.51 -2.44 -15.99
N ASP A 19 7.10 -3.06 -14.97
CA ASP A 19 6.63 -4.33 -14.40
C ASP A 19 6.26 -4.25 -12.91
N PHE A 20 6.36 -3.06 -12.29
CA PHE A 20 6.03 -2.88 -10.88
C PHE A 20 5.48 -1.47 -10.61
N THR A 21 4.69 -1.34 -9.55
CA THR A 21 4.13 -0.09 -9.05
C THR A 21 4.36 -0.06 -7.55
N ALA A 22 5.13 0.91 -7.08
CA ALA A 22 5.26 1.22 -5.67
C ALA A 22 4.59 2.57 -5.42
N SER A 23 3.89 2.73 -4.31
CA SER A 23 3.45 4.04 -3.84
C SER A 23 3.72 4.15 -2.35
N VAL A 24 4.10 5.34 -1.90
CA VAL A 24 4.38 5.64 -0.50
C VAL A 24 3.69 6.95 -0.16
N THR A 25 2.79 6.90 0.81
CA THR A 25 2.04 8.05 1.31
C THR A 25 2.39 8.28 2.78
N LEU A 26 2.92 9.45 3.07
CA LEU A 26 3.19 9.96 4.41
C LEU A 26 2.06 10.93 4.77
N GLY A 27 1.26 10.56 5.77
CA GLY A 27 0.16 11.35 6.29
C GLY A 27 0.52 11.99 7.61
N ASN A 28 0.46 13.32 7.66
CA ASN A 28 0.55 14.12 8.89
C ASN A 28 1.75 13.76 9.79
N PRO A 29 3.00 13.93 9.31
CA PRO A 29 4.19 13.74 10.13
C PRO A 29 4.30 14.87 11.15
N ASP A 30 3.71 14.66 12.33
CA ASP A 30 3.81 15.58 13.45
C ASP A 30 5.05 15.24 14.27
N ILE A 31 6.15 15.97 13.98
CA ILE A 31 7.45 15.82 14.66
C ILE A 31 7.34 16.17 16.16
N ILE A 32 6.36 17.00 16.53
CA ILE A 32 6.18 17.51 17.90
C ILE A 32 5.45 16.49 18.78
N ASN A 33 4.47 15.79 18.23
CA ASN A 33 3.67 14.74 18.87
C ASN A 33 4.16 13.34 18.51
N GLU A 34 5.33 13.22 17.85
CA GLU A 34 5.92 11.98 17.32
C GLU A 34 4.90 11.08 16.59
N SER A 35 3.91 11.70 15.95
CA SER A 35 2.79 10.99 15.34
C SER A 35 2.93 11.05 13.84
N ALA A 36 3.05 9.89 13.19
CA ALA A 36 3.20 9.83 11.74
C ALA A 36 2.50 8.58 11.20
N ILE A 37 1.80 8.75 10.07
CA ILE A 37 1.20 7.66 9.33
C ILE A 37 2.00 7.48 8.06
N VAL A 38 2.50 6.27 7.83
CA VAL A 38 3.23 5.88 6.62
C VAL A 38 2.50 4.71 6.00
N VAL A 39 2.06 4.87 4.77
CA VAL A 39 1.43 3.82 3.99
C VAL A 39 2.30 3.56 2.78
N GLY A 40 2.72 2.32 2.57
CA GLY A 40 3.44 1.90 1.39
C GLY A 40 2.65 0.82 0.67
N HIS A 41 2.36 0.98 -0.61
CA HIS A 41 1.83 -0.07 -1.45
C HIS A 41 2.91 -0.49 -2.45
N PHE A 42 3.01 -1.79 -2.70
CA PHE A 42 3.92 -2.36 -3.67
C PHE A 42 3.17 -3.41 -4.46
N LEU A 43 3.23 -3.34 -5.78
CA LEU A 43 2.61 -4.26 -6.71
C LEU A 43 3.67 -4.63 -7.73
N GLN A 44 4.07 -5.88 -7.81
CA GLN A 44 5.04 -6.40 -8.76
C GLN A 44 4.42 -7.47 -9.64
N SER A 45 4.46 -7.25 -10.95
CA SER A 45 4.15 -8.26 -11.95
C SER A 45 5.33 -9.21 -12.08
N VAL A 46 5.22 -10.42 -11.51
CA VAL A 46 6.29 -11.43 -11.58
C VAL A 46 6.19 -12.21 -12.90
N THR A 47 5.00 -12.32 -13.48
CA THR A 47 4.76 -13.02 -14.74
C THR A 47 3.54 -12.41 -15.44
N GLN A 48 3.34 -12.65 -16.74
CA GLN A 48 2.14 -12.21 -17.50
C GLN A 48 0.80 -12.60 -16.84
N ASN A 49 0.86 -13.57 -15.93
CA ASN A 49 -0.26 -14.22 -15.28
C ASN A 49 -0.19 -14.11 -13.75
N LEU A 50 0.84 -13.48 -13.17
CA LEU A 50 1.02 -13.47 -11.73
C LEU A 50 1.45 -12.07 -11.32
N VAL A 51 0.55 -11.40 -10.60
CA VAL A 51 0.82 -10.13 -9.95
C VAL A 51 0.86 -10.39 -8.46
N LEU A 52 1.98 -10.07 -7.83
CA LEU A 52 2.10 -10.05 -6.38
C LEU A 52 2.04 -8.61 -5.91
N GLY A 53 1.60 -8.40 -4.69
CA GLY A 53 1.60 -7.11 -4.06
C GLY A 53 1.65 -7.21 -2.55
N GLY A 54 2.01 -6.11 -1.92
CA GLY A 54 1.95 -5.93 -0.50
C GLY A 54 1.59 -4.49 -0.19
N GLU A 55 0.91 -4.30 0.92
CA GLU A 55 0.70 -2.99 1.50
C GLU A 55 1.21 -3.02 2.94
N ILE A 56 1.89 -1.96 3.32
CA ILE A 56 2.42 -1.75 4.65
C ILE A 56 1.83 -0.46 5.17
N VAL A 57 1.22 -0.51 6.34
CA VAL A 57 0.68 0.65 7.04
C VAL A 57 1.38 0.73 8.38
N TYR A 58 2.28 1.67 8.51
CA TYR A 58 2.94 1.99 9.76
C TYR A 58 2.26 3.20 10.39
N HIS A 59 1.73 3.01 11.58
CA HIS A 59 1.23 4.10 12.40
C HIS A 59 2.11 4.23 13.63
N ARG A 60 2.78 5.38 13.76
CA ARG A 60 3.47 5.76 14.97
C ARG A 60 2.58 6.73 15.72
N ARG A 61 2.11 6.33 16.91
CA ARG A 61 1.56 7.24 17.92
C ARG A 61 2.45 7.16 19.16
N PRO A 62 2.60 8.24 19.94
CA PRO A 62 3.49 8.29 21.10
C PRO A 62 3.16 7.28 22.21
N ASN A 63 2.01 6.61 22.14
CA ASN A 63 1.57 5.62 23.13
C ASN A 63 1.28 4.24 22.51
N GLU A 64 1.33 4.10 21.18
CA GLU A 64 1.01 2.85 20.48
C GLU A 64 1.71 2.85 19.11
N GLU A 65 2.67 1.94 18.94
CA GLU A 65 3.37 1.70 17.68
C GLU A 65 2.79 0.44 17.05
N GLY A 66 2.26 0.56 15.82
CA GLY A 66 1.71 -0.58 15.11
C GLY A 66 2.05 -0.55 13.62
N ALA A 67 2.45 -1.70 13.13
CA ALA A 67 2.71 -1.95 11.72
C ALA A 67 1.77 -3.04 11.23
N ILE A 68 1.00 -2.75 10.19
CA ILE A 68 0.19 -3.72 9.48
C ILE A 68 0.89 -3.99 8.16
N LEU A 69 1.20 -5.25 7.90
CA LEU A 69 1.72 -5.70 6.62
C LEU A 69 0.71 -6.69 6.03
N THR A 70 0.15 -6.34 4.89
CA THR A 70 -0.75 -7.20 4.11
C THR A 70 -0.04 -7.59 2.82
N LEU A 71 -0.19 -8.85 2.43
CA LEU A 71 0.34 -9.39 1.18
C LEU A 71 -0.83 -9.91 0.34
N ALA A 72 -0.84 -9.59 -0.95
CA ALA A 72 -1.86 -10.00 -1.89
C ALA A 72 -1.22 -10.59 -3.15
N GLY A 73 -1.86 -11.59 -3.75
CA GLY A 73 -1.37 -12.21 -4.98
C GLY A 73 -2.53 -12.56 -5.91
N LYS A 74 -2.45 -12.10 -7.16
CA LYS A 74 -3.39 -12.39 -8.23
C LYS A 74 -2.75 -13.33 -9.23
N TYR A 75 -3.24 -14.56 -9.31
CA TYR A 75 -2.85 -15.53 -10.32
C TYR A 75 -3.93 -15.65 -11.40
N ALA A 76 -3.63 -15.16 -12.59
CA ALA A 76 -4.40 -15.37 -13.81
C ALA A 76 -3.89 -16.63 -14.51
N SER A 77 -4.44 -17.80 -14.15
CA SER A 77 -4.16 -19.03 -14.90
C SER A 77 -4.54 -18.84 -16.37
N LYS A 78 -3.59 -19.02 -17.30
CA LYS A 78 -3.92 -19.18 -18.73
C LYS A 78 -4.62 -20.53 -18.88
N SER A 79 -5.91 -20.55 -18.61
CA SER A 79 -6.78 -21.65 -19.01
C SER A 79 -6.78 -21.67 -20.53
N HIS A 80 -5.88 -22.45 -21.12
CA HIS A 80 -6.16 -23.05 -22.41
C HIS A 80 -7.26 -24.08 -22.19
N ARG A 81 -8.50 -23.60 -22.13
CA ARG A 81 -9.72 -24.35 -22.40
C ARG A 81 -10.91 -23.42 -22.30
N GLU A 82 -11.63 -23.37 -23.41
CA GLU A 82 -13.05 -23.08 -23.50
C GLU A 82 -13.78 -23.60 -22.25
N GLY A 83 -14.58 -22.76 -21.60
CA GLY A 83 -15.37 -23.17 -20.45
C GLY A 83 -15.48 -22.09 -19.39
N VAL A 84 -16.40 -21.15 -19.59
CA VAL A 84 -16.98 -20.33 -18.53
C VAL A 84 -17.52 -21.25 -17.43
N CYS A 85 -17.01 -21.12 -16.21
CA CYS A 85 -17.71 -21.56 -15.00
C CYS A 85 -17.56 -20.48 -13.93
N GLN A 86 -18.54 -19.58 -13.87
CA GLN A 86 -18.69 -18.57 -12.85
C GLN A 86 -19.34 -19.23 -11.62
N GLY A 87 -18.53 -19.58 -10.62
CA GLY A 87 -19.00 -20.08 -9.33
C GLY A 87 -18.81 -19.02 -8.24
N VAL A 88 -19.84 -18.23 -7.97
CA VAL A 88 -19.96 -17.43 -6.75
C VAL A 88 -20.43 -18.39 -5.65
N SER A 89 -19.62 -18.60 -4.60
CA SER A 89 -20.12 -19.22 -3.39
C SER A 89 -20.69 -18.13 -2.48
N GLN A 90 -21.97 -18.30 -2.13
CA GLN A 90 -22.57 -17.68 -0.95
C GLN A 90 -22.06 -18.40 0.31
#